data_AF-A0A916DE81-F1
#
_entry.id   AF-A0A916DE81-F1
#
_cell.length_a   1.000
_cell.length_b   1.000
_cell.length_c   1.000
_cell.angle_alpha   90.00
_cell.angle_beta   90.00
_cell.angle_gamma   90.00
#
_symmetry.space_group_name_H-M   'P 1'
#
loop_
_entity.id
_entity.type
_entity.pdbx_description
1 polymer ?
#
loop_
_entity_poly.entity_id
_entity_poly.type
_entity_poly.pdbx_seq_one_letter_code
_entity_poly.pdbx_strand_id
1 'polypeptide(L)'
;MPAAEEIARQNIDRQLAAAGWLAQDYRALNLAAGPGIAVREFPLSTGEADYLLYADGKVIAVVEAKPEGHIAEQAEIVAEVDRRLSVADAAETQVEHALQRAARLRQAILKRAFEGKLVPQDPTDEPAERLLEQACAGVGADTVTFTKATARKRGRTRASA
;
A
#
# COMPACT_ATOMS: atom_id res chain seq x y z
N MET A 1 -23.10 -30.15 11.68
CA MET A 1 -21.64 -30.03 11.47
C MET A 1 -21.15 -28.99 12.48
N PRO A 2 -20.21 -29.30 13.38
CA PRO A 2 -19.62 -28.28 14.26
C PRO A 2 -18.84 -27.25 13.42
N ALA A 3 -18.77 -26.00 13.91
CA ALA A 3 -18.00 -24.95 13.27
C ALA A 3 -16.49 -25.28 13.27
N ALA A 4 -15.73 -24.75 12.31
CA ALA A 4 -14.29 -25.04 12.19
C ALA A 4 -13.49 -24.69 13.46
N GLU A 5 -13.94 -23.68 14.20
CA GLU A 5 -13.38 -23.26 15.48
C GLU A 5 -13.63 -24.29 16.60
N GLU A 6 -14.83 -24.89 16.63
CA GLU A 6 -15.17 -25.94 17.59
C GLU A 6 -14.33 -27.21 17.35
N ILE A 7 -14.07 -27.54 16.08
CA ILE A 7 -13.17 -28.64 15.73
C ILE A 7 -11.73 -28.35 16.21
N ALA A 8 -11.26 -27.10 16.05
CA ALA A 8 -9.95 -26.69 16.52
C ALA A 8 -9.84 -26.80 18.06
N ARG A 9 -10.86 -26.36 18.80
CA ARG A 9 -10.93 -26.51 20.26
C ARG A 9 -10.85 -27.98 20.68
N GLN A 10 -11.62 -28.86 20.05
CA GLN A 10 -11.59 -30.29 20.34
C GLN A 10 -10.22 -30.95 20.07
N ASN A 11 -9.53 -30.51 19.02
CA ASN A 11 -8.18 -30.99 18.72
C ASN A 11 -7.16 -30.48 19.75
N ILE A 12 -7.26 -29.22 20.18
CA ILE A 12 -6.41 -28.64 21.24
C ILE A 12 -6.64 -29.37 22.56
N ASP A 13 -7.89 -29.60 22.95
CA ASP A 13 -8.23 -30.35 24.15
C ASP A 13 -7.63 -31.76 24.16
N ARG A 14 -7.69 -32.45 23.01
CA ARG A 14 -7.10 -33.79 22.86
C ARG A 14 -5.58 -33.75 23.03
N GLN A 15 -4.92 -32.73 22.48
CA GLN A 15 -3.46 -32.57 22.60
C GLN A 15 -3.05 -32.22 24.03
N LEU A 16 -3.79 -31.32 24.69
CA LEU A 16 -3.57 -30.95 26.08
C LEU A 16 -3.74 -32.18 26.99
N ALA A 17 -4.83 -32.93 26.85
CA ALA A 17 -5.06 -34.15 27.61
C ALA A 17 -3.96 -35.20 27.39
N ALA A 18 -3.53 -35.40 26.14
CA ALA A 18 -2.43 -36.32 25.81
C ALA A 18 -1.08 -35.89 26.43
N ALA A 19 -0.87 -34.58 26.60
CA ALA A 19 0.29 -34.01 27.27
C ALA A 19 0.14 -33.95 28.82
N GLY A 20 -0.95 -34.48 29.38
CA GLY A 20 -1.20 -34.52 30.82
C GLY A 20 -1.77 -33.21 31.40
N TRP A 21 -2.22 -32.29 30.56
CA TRP A 21 -2.88 -31.06 30.98
C TRP A 21 -4.36 -31.30 31.26
N LEU A 22 -4.86 -30.70 32.33
CA LEU A 22 -6.27 -30.72 32.70
C LEU A 22 -6.97 -29.47 32.18
N ALA A 23 -7.81 -29.63 31.17
CA ALA A 23 -8.66 -28.55 30.68
C ALA A 23 -9.83 -28.29 31.65
N GLN A 24 -10.04 -27.04 32.03
CA GLN A 24 -11.10 -26.61 32.95
C GLN A 24 -11.72 -25.31 32.45
N ASP A 25 -13.02 -25.14 32.66
CA ASP A 25 -13.69 -23.86 32.38
C ASP A 25 -13.34 -22.84 33.45
N TYR A 26 -13.19 -21.56 33.07
CA TYR A 26 -12.85 -20.48 34.00
C TYR A 26 -13.72 -20.43 35.27
N ARG A 27 -15.02 -20.75 35.13
CA ARG A 27 -15.98 -20.74 36.25
C ARG A 27 -15.80 -21.88 37.26
N ALA A 28 -15.14 -22.97 36.87
CA ALA A 28 -14.90 -24.15 37.70
C ALA A 28 -13.40 -24.34 38.01
N LEU A 29 -12.61 -23.27 37.86
CA LEU A 29 -11.15 -23.31 37.94
C LEU A 29 -10.64 -23.84 39.28
N ASN A 30 -9.89 -24.94 39.23
CA ASN A 30 -9.09 -25.46 40.32
C ASN A 30 -7.63 -25.64 39.88
N LEU A 31 -6.77 -24.67 40.26
CA LEU A 31 -5.34 -24.70 39.96
C LEU A 31 -4.57 -25.79 40.71
N ALA A 32 -5.14 -26.35 41.78
CA ALA A 32 -4.55 -27.44 42.54
C ALA A 32 -4.92 -28.83 42.00
N ALA A 33 -5.75 -28.91 40.95
CA ALA A 33 -6.19 -30.18 40.38
C ALA A 33 -5.06 -30.99 39.72
N GLY A 34 -3.96 -30.35 39.36
CA GLY A 34 -2.80 -31.00 38.77
C GLY A 34 -1.66 -30.01 38.47
N PRO A 35 -0.49 -30.52 38.09
CA PRO A 35 0.69 -29.70 37.77
C PRO A 35 0.53 -28.91 36.46
N GLY A 36 -0.35 -29.34 35.55
CA GLY A 36 -0.64 -28.63 34.28
C GLY A 36 -2.14 -28.41 34.12
N ILE A 37 -2.58 -27.15 34.17
CA ILE A 37 -3.99 -26.75 34.02
C ILE A 37 -4.16 -25.85 32.81
N ALA A 38 -5.09 -26.17 31.92
CA ALA A 38 -5.49 -25.30 30.82
C ALA A 38 -6.87 -24.71 31.11
N VAL A 39 -6.96 -23.39 31.23
CA VAL A 39 -8.21 -22.70 31.56
C VAL A 39 -8.85 -22.17 30.30
N ARG A 40 -10.07 -22.60 29.99
CA ARG A 40 -10.81 -22.15 28.81
C ARG A 40 -11.49 -20.80 29.04
N GLU A 41 -11.60 -20.01 27.99
CA GLU A 41 -12.37 -18.76 27.94
C GLU A 41 -12.01 -17.81 29.10
N PHE A 42 -10.71 -17.58 29.27
CA PHE A 42 -10.19 -16.78 30.37
C PHE A 42 -10.31 -15.27 30.05
N PRO A 43 -10.99 -14.46 30.88
CA PRO A 43 -11.12 -13.03 30.63
C PRO A 43 -9.80 -12.30 30.90
N LEU A 44 -9.32 -11.54 29.92
CA LEU A 44 -8.14 -10.66 30.01
C LEU A 44 -8.56 -9.19 29.92
N SER A 45 -7.64 -8.29 30.28
CA SER A 45 -7.89 -6.84 30.17
C SER A 45 -8.07 -6.34 28.73
N THR A 46 -7.62 -7.12 27.74
CA THR A 46 -7.62 -6.77 26.32
C THR A 46 -8.57 -7.62 25.47
N GLY A 47 -9.32 -8.54 26.08
CA GLY A 47 -10.17 -9.51 25.37
C GLY A 47 -10.36 -10.79 26.16
N GLU A 48 -10.72 -11.88 25.50
CA GLU A 48 -10.81 -13.21 26.10
C GLU A 48 -9.79 -14.11 25.43
N ALA A 49 -9.07 -14.89 26.23
CA ALA A 49 -8.18 -15.94 25.72
C ALA A 49 -8.93 -17.26 25.64
N ASP A 50 -8.79 -17.97 24.53
CA ASP A 50 -9.40 -19.31 24.39
C ASP A 50 -8.84 -20.28 25.42
N TYR A 51 -7.52 -20.25 25.66
CA TYR A 51 -6.86 -21.07 26.67
C TYR A 51 -5.75 -20.29 27.40
N LEU A 52 -5.75 -20.37 28.73
CA LEU A 52 -4.67 -19.90 29.59
C LEU A 52 -3.99 -21.10 30.27
N LEU A 53 -2.71 -21.31 30.00
CA LEU A 53 -1.97 -22.47 30.51
C LEU A 53 -1.24 -22.12 31.81
N TYR A 54 -1.46 -22.95 32.84
CA TYR A 54 -0.79 -22.91 34.13
C TYR A 54 0.09 -24.14 34.35
N ALA A 55 1.37 -23.95 34.61
CA ALA A 55 2.27 -24.98 35.12
C ALA A 55 2.62 -24.68 36.58
N ASP A 56 2.43 -25.65 37.47
CA ASP A 56 2.69 -25.53 38.92
C ASP A 56 2.06 -24.26 39.54
N GLY A 57 0.83 -23.94 39.11
CA GLY A 57 0.08 -22.78 39.59
C GLY A 57 0.53 -21.43 39.03
N LYS A 58 1.46 -21.40 38.07
CA LYS A 58 1.92 -20.18 37.39
C LYS A 58 1.47 -20.16 35.94
N VAL A 59 0.98 -19.00 35.47
CA VAL A 59 0.69 -18.80 34.05
C VAL A 59 1.98 -18.91 33.25
N ILE A 60 1.98 -19.76 32.23
CA ILE A 60 3.13 -19.94 31.33
C ILE A 60 2.85 -19.45 29.91
N ALA A 61 1.60 -19.51 29.43
CA ALA A 61 1.26 -19.20 28.05
C ALA A 61 -0.23 -18.89 27.89
N VAL A 62 -0.53 -18.10 26.87
CA VAL A 62 -1.88 -17.91 26.31
C VAL A 62 -1.92 -18.64 24.97
N VAL A 63 -2.97 -19.39 24.71
CA VAL A 63 -3.18 -20.12 23.46
C VAL A 63 -4.54 -19.72 22.88
N GLU A 64 -4.50 -19.30 21.62
CA GLU A 64 -5.67 -18.94 20.81
C GLU A 64 -6.05 -20.12 19.92
N ALA A 65 -7.33 -20.50 19.88
CA ALA A 65 -7.80 -21.55 19.00
C ALA A 65 -7.93 -20.98 17.57
N LYS A 66 -7.12 -21.50 16.64
CA LYS A 66 -7.25 -21.19 15.21
C LYS A 66 -7.54 -22.47 14.42
N PRO A 67 -8.46 -22.43 13.44
CA PRO A 67 -8.73 -23.58 12.58
C PRO A 67 -7.48 -24.14 11.91
N GLU A 68 -7.39 -25.47 11.82
CA GLU A 68 -6.36 -26.16 11.03
C GLU A 68 -6.50 -25.74 9.56
N GLY A 69 -5.57 -24.93 9.08
CA GLY A 69 -5.61 -24.31 7.74
C GLY A 69 -5.43 -22.80 7.75
N HIS A 70 -5.63 -22.13 8.89
CA HIS A 70 -5.47 -20.68 9.00
C HIS A 70 -4.05 -20.21 8.61
N ILE A 71 -3.02 -20.97 8.98
CA ILE A 71 -1.63 -20.66 8.62
C ILE A 71 -1.36 -20.91 7.13
N ALA A 72 -1.97 -21.96 6.55
CA ALA A 72 -1.82 -22.25 5.12
C ALA A 72 -2.51 -21.19 4.25
N GLU A 73 -3.72 -20.77 4.64
CA GLU A 73 -4.45 -19.68 3.98
C GLU A 73 -3.70 -18.35 4.10
N GLN A 74 -3.16 -18.01 5.28
CA GLN A 74 -2.31 -16.83 5.44
C GLN A 74 -1.08 -16.89 4.54
N ALA A 75 -0.42 -18.05 4.43
CA ALA A 75 0.73 -18.21 3.56
C ALA A 75 0.37 -18.04 2.07
N GLU A 76 -0.79 -18.53 1.64
CA GLU A 76 -1.28 -18.34 0.27
C GLU A 76 -1.61 -16.87 -0.01
N ILE A 77 -2.26 -16.18 0.93
CA ILE A 77 -2.54 -14.74 0.84
C ILE A 77 -1.23 -13.95 0.73
N VAL A 78 -0.24 -14.25 1.58
CA VAL A 78 1.07 -13.58 1.54
C VAL A 78 1.76 -13.81 0.19
N ALA A 79 1.74 -15.04 -0.33
CA ALA A 79 2.35 -15.36 -1.61
C ALA A 79 1.69 -14.59 -2.77
N GLU A 80 0.36 -14.44 -2.76
CA GLU A 80 -0.36 -13.65 -3.77
C GLU A 80 -0.10 -12.13 -3.62
N VAL A 81 0.04 -11.62 -2.40
CA VAL A 81 0.44 -10.23 -2.14
C VAL A 81 1.84 -9.97 -2.68
N ASP A 82 2.81 -10.84 -2.39
CA ASP A 82 4.19 -10.70 -2.87
C ASP A 82 4.25 -10.72 -4.40
N ARG A 83 3.46 -11.60 -5.04
CA ARG A 83 3.34 -11.63 -6.50
C ARG A 83 2.83 -10.31 -7.06
N ARG A 84 1.81 -9.71 -6.44
CA ARG A 84 1.22 -8.44 -6.90
C ARG A 84 2.17 -7.26 -6.68
N LEU A 85 2.88 -7.24 -5.55
CA LEU A 85 3.91 -6.22 -5.29
C LEU A 85 5.03 -6.28 -6.32
N SER A 86 5.48 -7.49 -6.69
CA SER A 86 6.49 -7.65 -7.74
C SER A 86 6.06 -7.06 -9.10
N VAL A 87 4.78 -7.21 -9.47
CA VAL A 87 4.25 -6.58 -10.71
C VAL A 87 4.23 -5.06 -10.60
N ALA A 88 3.87 -4.52 -9.43
CA ALA A 88 3.86 -3.08 -9.19
C ALA A 88 5.27 -2.48 -9.30
N ASP A 89 6.29 -3.11 -8.70
CA ASP A 89 7.69 -2.67 -8.75
C ASP A 89 8.22 -2.64 -10.20
N ALA A 90 7.87 -3.66 -10.99
CA ALA A 90 8.22 -3.72 -12.40
C ALA A 90 7.54 -2.59 -13.21
N ALA A 91 6.27 -2.30 -12.93
CA ALA A 91 5.53 -1.22 -13.57
C ALA A 91 6.12 0.16 -13.21
N GLU A 92 6.49 0.38 -11.94
CA GLU A 92 7.15 1.61 -11.49
C GLU A 92 8.46 1.84 -12.25
N THR A 93 9.29 0.81 -12.37
CA THR A 93 10.54 0.85 -13.14
C THR A 93 10.29 1.17 -14.63
N GLN A 94 9.25 0.59 -15.23
CA GLN A 94 8.89 0.88 -16.62
C GLN A 94 8.46 2.33 -16.84
N VAL A 95 7.70 2.89 -15.90
CA VAL A 95 7.26 4.30 -15.92
C VAL A 95 8.46 5.23 -15.79
N GLU A 96 9.37 4.97 -14.85
CA GLU A 96 10.62 5.71 -14.66
C GLU A 96 11.42 5.76 -15.98
N HIS A 97 11.64 4.61 -16.61
CA HIS A 97 12.35 4.55 -17.89
C HIS A 97 11.59 5.25 -19.02
N ALA A 98 10.27 5.19 -19.04
CA ALA A 98 9.45 5.89 -20.03
C ALA A 98 9.58 7.41 -19.90
N LEU A 99 9.59 7.94 -18.67
CA LEU A 99 9.80 9.35 -18.40
C LEU A 99 11.19 9.81 -18.85
N GLN A 100 12.23 9.03 -18.58
CA GLN A 100 13.58 9.32 -19.04
C GLN A 100 13.68 9.35 -20.58
N ARG A 101 13.05 8.38 -21.26
CA ARG A 101 12.98 8.35 -22.73
C ARG A 101 12.23 9.56 -23.28
N ALA A 102 11.08 9.91 -22.69
CA ALA A 102 10.28 11.06 -23.10
C ALA A 102 11.05 12.37 -22.92
N ALA A 103 11.78 12.55 -21.82
CA ALA A 103 12.62 13.72 -21.58
C ALA A 103 13.72 13.85 -22.64
N ARG A 104 14.42 12.76 -22.97
CA ARG A 104 15.45 12.75 -24.02
C ARG A 104 14.86 13.06 -25.40
N LEU A 105 13.73 12.43 -25.74
CA LEU A 105 13.03 12.67 -27.00
C LEU A 105 12.59 14.13 -27.13
N ARG A 106 12.05 14.72 -26.05
CA ARG A 106 11.66 16.14 -26.01
C ARG A 106 12.85 17.05 -26.32
N GLN A 107 14.00 16.81 -25.69
CA GLN A 107 15.21 17.59 -25.97
C GLN A 107 15.70 17.41 -27.41
N ALA A 108 15.63 16.19 -27.95
CA ALA A 108 15.99 15.92 -29.35
C ALA A 108 15.06 16.64 -30.35
N ILE A 109 13.75 16.63 -30.10
CA ILE A 109 12.77 17.35 -30.93
C ILE A 109 13.02 18.86 -30.88
N LEU A 110 13.18 19.43 -29.69
CA LEU A 110 13.46 20.86 -29.54
C LEU A 110 14.74 21.26 -30.27
N LYS A 111 15.81 20.46 -30.12
CA LYS A 111 17.06 20.69 -30.85
C LYS A 111 16.84 20.69 -32.37
N ARG A 112 16.13 19.70 -32.91
CA ARG A 112 15.84 19.62 -34.35
C ARG A 112 14.93 20.74 -34.84
N ALA A 113 14.00 21.20 -34.00
CA ALA A 113 13.14 22.35 -34.29
C ALA A 113 13.94 23.65 -34.40
N PHE A 114 14.84 23.92 -33.44
CA PHE A 114 15.69 25.11 -33.47
C PHE A 114 16.72 25.09 -34.61
N GLU A 115 17.17 23.91 -35.03
CA GLU A 115 18.04 23.75 -36.21
C GLU A 115 17.29 23.85 -37.55
N GLY A 116 15.95 24.01 -37.55
CA GLY A 116 15.14 24.04 -38.77
C GLY A 116 15.03 22.70 -39.50
N LYS A 117 15.38 21.59 -38.84
CA LYS A 117 15.46 20.23 -39.44
C LYS A 117 14.23 19.36 -39.11
N LEU A 118 13.20 19.95 -38.53
CA LEU A 118 12.00 19.21 -38.11
C LEU A 118 11.08 18.89 -39.30
N VAL A 119 11.10 19.74 -40.32
CA VAL A 119 10.34 19.60 -41.56
C VAL A 119 11.29 19.94 -42.72
N PRO A 120 11.27 19.19 -43.84
CA PRO A 120 12.03 19.56 -45.03
C PRO A 120 11.76 21.01 -45.42
N GLN A 121 12.80 21.83 -45.50
CA GLN A 121 12.70 23.23 -45.91
C GLN A 121 12.93 23.29 -47.42
N ASP A 122 12.01 23.89 -48.18
CA ASP A 122 12.26 24.16 -49.59
C ASP A 122 13.09 25.45 -49.72
N PRO A 123 14.23 25.46 -50.42
CA PRO A 123 15.00 26.68 -50.67
C PRO A 123 14.24 27.79 -51.41
N THR A 124 13.11 27.44 -52.03
CA THR A 124 12.21 28.37 -52.71
C THR A 124 11.07 28.88 -51.82
N ASP A 125 10.94 28.38 -50.59
CA ASP A 125 9.98 28.90 -49.62
C ASP A 125 10.29 30.36 -49.31
N GLU A 126 9.24 31.18 -49.32
CA GLU A 126 9.36 32.59 -48.96
C GLU A 126 9.76 32.74 -47.47
N PRO A 127 10.54 33.77 -47.10
CA PRO A 127 11.00 33.95 -45.72
C PRO A 127 9.83 33.97 -44.75
N ALA A 128 9.99 33.34 -43.58
CA ALA A 128 8.92 33.23 -42.57
C ALA A 128 8.32 34.59 -42.16
N GLU A 129 9.11 35.67 -42.21
CA GLU A 129 8.62 37.05 -41.98
C GLU A 129 7.50 37.45 -42.95
N ARG A 130 7.58 37.05 -44.22
CA ARG A 130 6.56 37.36 -45.25
C ARG A 130 5.28 36.56 -45.02
N LEU A 131 5.39 35.29 -44.63
CA LEU A 131 4.25 34.46 -44.24
C LEU A 131 3.55 35.01 -42.98
N LEU A 132 4.33 35.53 -42.02
CA LEU A 132 3.80 36.17 -40.82
C LEU A 132 3.12 37.51 -41.15
N GLU A 133 3.68 38.34 -42.04
CA GLU A 133 3.04 39.55 -42.52
C GLU A 133 1.70 39.25 -43.23
N GLN A 134 1.66 38.21 -44.09
CA GLN A 134 0.43 37.75 -44.74
C GLN A 134 -0.61 37.22 -43.74
N ALA A 135 -0.18 36.44 -42.75
CA ALA A 135 -1.04 35.92 -41.70
C ALA A 135 -1.55 37.02 -40.77
N CYS A 136 -0.71 37.98 -40.37
CA CYS A 136 -1.10 39.14 -39.57
C CYS A 136 -2.00 40.12 -40.34
N ALA A 137 -1.84 40.25 -41.66
CA ALA A 137 -2.74 41.06 -42.48
C ALA A 137 -4.14 40.46 -42.61
N GLY A 138 -4.27 39.12 -42.50
CA GLY A 138 -5.55 38.39 -42.54
C GLY A 138 -6.25 38.23 -41.19
N VAL A 139 -5.50 38.26 -40.09
CA VAL A 139 -6.06 38.26 -38.73
C VAL A 139 -6.34 39.72 -38.35
N GLY A 140 -7.62 40.12 -38.43
CA GLY A 140 -8.08 41.42 -37.94
C GLY A 140 -7.54 41.67 -36.52
N ALA A 141 -7.14 42.91 -36.24
CA ALA A 141 -6.50 43.34 -35.00
C ALA A 141 -7.45 43.27 -33.77
N ASP A 142 -7.94 42.09 -33.42
CA ASP A 142 -8.50 41.82 -32.11
C ASP A 142 -7.32 41.59 -31.16
N THR A 143 -6.81 42.69 -30.63
CA THR A 143 -5.81 42.69 -29.56
C THR A 143 -6.30 41.83 -28.39
N VAL A 144 -5.81 40.59 -28.29
CA VAL A 144 -5.89 39.81 -27.06
C VAL A 144 -4.94 40.48 -26.07
N THR A 145 -5.52 41.36 -25.25
CA THR A 145 -4.83 41.96 -24.11
C THR A 145 -4.51 40.86 -23.10
N PHE A 146 -3.29 40.35 -23.11
CA PHE A 146 -2.75 39.62 -21.97
C PHE A 146 -2.62 40.59 -20.80
N THR A 147 -3.68 40.74 -20.01
CA THR A 147 -3.61 41.41 -18.73
C THR A 147 -2.60 40.65 -17.87
N LYS A 148 -1.51 41.32 -17.49
CA LYS A 148 -0.61 40.83 -16.45
C LYS A 148 -1.42 40.70 -15.16
N ALA A 149 -1.90 39.50 -14.86
CA ALA A 149 -2.39 39.16 -13.54
C ALA A 149 -1.24 39.40 -12.56
N THR A 150 -1.37 40.47 -11.79
CA THR A 150 -0.41 40.88 -10.77
C THR A 150 -0.26 39.75 -9.76
N ALA A 151 0.98 39.29 -9.59
CA ALA A 151 1.37 38.38 -8.54
C ALA A 151 0.99 38.99 -7.17
N ARG A 152 -0.07 38.47 -6.56
CA ARG A 152 -0.45 38.79 -5.18
C ARG A 152 0.61 38.19 -4.26
N LYS A 153 1.65 38.97 -3.98
CA LYS A 153 2.63 38.71 -2.93
C LYS A 153 1.87 38.68 -1.60
N ARG A 154 1.45 37.49 -1.15
CA ARG A 154 1.02 37.27 0.24
C ARG A 154 2.23 37.54 1.12
N GLY A 155 2.36 38.78 1.56
CA GLY A 155 3.26 39.16 2.65
C GLY A 155 2.84 38.39 3.88
N ARG A 156 3.66 37.40 4.25
CA ARG A 156 3.62 36.72 5.53
C ARG A 156 4.11 37.73 6.56
N THR A 157 3.18 38.36 7.28
CA THR A 157 3.48 39.20 8.44
C THR A 157 4.19 38.32 9.48
N ARG A 158 5.45 38.63 9.76
CA ARG A 158 6.10 38.24 11.02
C ARG A 158 5.51 39.16 12.09
N ALA A 159 4.63 38.61 12.92
CA ALA A 159 4.32 39.23 14.19
C ALA A 159 5.50 38.97 15.14
N SER A 160 6.10 40.06 15.61
CA SER A 160 7.00 40.11 16.75
C SER A 160 6.14 40.46 17.95
N ALA A 161 6.07 39.57 18.94
CA ALA A 161 5.77 39.82 20.35
C ALA A 161 6.11 38.54 21.12
#